data_AF-A0AAD9P0K8-F1
#
_entry.id   AF-A0AAD9P0K8-F1
#
_cell.length_a   1.000
_cell.length_b   1.000
_cell.length_c   1.000
_cell.angle_alpha   90.00
_cell.angle_beta   90.00
_cell.angle_gamma   90.00
#
_symmetry.space_group_name_H-M   'P 1'
#
loop_
_entity.id
_entity.type
_entity.pdbx_description
1 polymer ?
#
loop_
_entity_poly.entity_id
_entity_poly.type
_entity_poly.pdbx_seq_one_letter_code
_entity_poly.pdbx_strand_id
1 'polypeptide(L)'
;MVFHPGDIHICIHTYIHTYIHTYIHTYIHTYIHTYIHTYIHTYIHTYIHTYIHTYIHTYIHTYIHTYIHTYIHTYIHTYIHTYIHTYIHTYIHTYIHTYIHTYIHTYIHTYIHTYIHTYIHTYIHTYIHTYIHTYIHTYIHTCIHTYIHTYIHTYIHTYIHTYIHTYIHTYIHTYIHTYIHTYIHTYIHTYIHTYIYTYIYFVVHQ
;
A
#
# COMPACT_ATOMS: atom_id res chain seq x y z
N MET A 1 -112.36 29.68 88.89
CA MET A 1 -111.48 28.60 88.42
C MET A 1 -110.13 28.87 89.03
N VAL A 2 -109.81 28.18 90.12
CA VAL A 2 -108.64 28.47 90.95
C VAL A 2 -107.42 27.93 90.21
N PHE A 3 -106.59 28.81 89.66
CA PHE A 3 -105.26 28.40 89.20
C PHE A 3 -104.47 27.99 90.43
N HIS A 4 -104.14 26.72 90.52
CA HIS A 4 -103.29 26.25 91.60
C HIS A 4 -101.88 26.82 91.38
N PRO A 5 -101.16 27.23 92.44
CA PRO A 5 -99.79 27.73 92.34
C PRO A 5 -98.84 26.79 91.58
N GLY A 6 -99.17 25.49 91.51
CA GLY A 6 -98.46 24.49 90.71
C GLY A 6 -98.54 24.72 89.19
N ASP A 7 -99.66 25.22 88.65
CA ASP A 7 -99.86 25.34 87.19
C ASP A 7 -99.06 26.50 86.58
N ILE A 8 -98.94 27.62 87.31
CA ILE A 8 -98.10 28.77 86.91
C ILE A 8 -96.62 28.39 86.99
N HIS A 9 -96.23 27.64 88.01
CA HIS A 9 -94.87 27.15 88.16
C HIS A 9 -94.48 26.20 87.03
N ILE A 10 -95.37 25.28 86.65
CA ILE A 10 -95.16 24.35 85.52
C ILE A 10 -95.03 25.11 84.21
N CYS A 11 -95.92 26.08 83.92
CA CYS A 11 -95.88 26.87 82.68
C CYS A 11 -94.58 27.67 82.54
N ILE A 12 -94.18 28.39 83.60
CA ILE A 12 -92.93 29.15 83.63
C ILE A 12 -91.73 28.22 83.49
N HIS A 13 -91.73 27.10 84.20
CA HIS A 13 -90.68 26.09 84.11
C HIS A 13 -90.58 25.53 82.69
N THR A 14 -91.69 25.15 82.05
CA THR A 14 -91.68 24.65 80.67
C THR A 14 -91.22 25.70 79.68
N TYR A 15 -91.67 26.95 79.78
CA TYR A 15 -91.27 28.01 78.85
C TYR A 15 -89.77 28.33 78.97
N ILE A 16 -89.29 28.52 80.20
CA ILE A 16 -87.87 28.76 80.48
C ILE A 16 -87.05 27.56 80.02
N HIS A 17 -87.48 26.33 80.35
CA HIS A 17 -86.80 25.13 79.93
C HIS A 17 -86.76 25.01 78.41
N THR A 18 -87.87 25.21 77.70
CA THR A 18 -87.89 25.13 76.23
C THR A 18 -87.10 26.24 75.57
N TYR A 19 -87.17 27.48 76.05
CA TYR A 19 -86.42 28.60 75.47
C TYR A 19 -84.94 28.45 75.70
N ILE A 20 -84.53 28.15 76.95
CA ILE A 20 -83.13 27.89 77.27
C ILE A 20 -82.63 26.67 76.51
N HIS A 21 -83.37 25.57 76.54
CA HIS A 21 -82.98 24.34 75.84
C HIS A 21 -82.88 24.59 74.34
N THR A 22 -83.86 25.20 73.68
CA THR A 22 -83.80 25.44 72.24
C THR A 22 -82.74 26.45 71.86
N TYR A 23 -82.60 27.57 72.58
CA TYR A 23 -81.60 28.58 72.28
C TYR A 23 -80.18 28.05 72.51
N ILE A 24 -79.93 27.43 73.67
CA ILE A 24 -78.63 26.82 73.98
C ILE A 24 -78.36 25.67 73.02
N HIS A 25 -79.30 24.75 72.82
CA HIS A 25 -79.10 23.61 71.94
C HIS A 25 -78.86 24.08 70.50
N THR A 26 -79.68 24.97 69.94
CA THR A 26 -79.49 25.41 68.55
C THR A 26 -78.23 26.25 68.40
N TYR A 27 -77.94 27.20 69.29
CA TYR A 27 -76.74 28.02 69.19
C TYR A 27 -75.47 27.18 69.39
N ILE A 28 -75.42 26.36 70.44
CA ILE A 28 -74.27 25.49 70.69
C ILE A 28 -74.14 24.45 69.58
N HIS A 29 -75.22 23.77 69.20
CA HIS A 29 -75.16 22.76 68.14
C HIS A 29 -74.76 23.40 66.81
N THR A 30 -75.36 24.50 66.39
CA THR A 30 -74.99 25.12 65.11
C THR A 30 -73.60 25.72 65.13
N TYR A 31 -73.20 26.41 66.20
CA TYR A 31 -71.86 26.99 66.29
C TYR A 31 -70.79 25.90 66.38
N ILE A 32 -70.95 24.91 67.26
CA ILE A 32 -70.01 23.79 67.38
C ILE A 32 -70.01 22.98 66.09
N HIS A 33 -71.16 22.61 65.55
CA HIS A 33 -71.23 21.81 64.33
C HIS A 33 -70.62 22.57 63.16
N THR A 34 -70.98 23.83 62.92
CA THR A 34 -70.41 24.58 61.80
C THR A 34 -68.93 24.86 61.99
N TYR A 35 -68.50 25.30 63.17
CA TYR A 35 -67.08 25.58 63.42
C TYR A 35 -66.24 24.30 63.34
N ILE A 36 -66.63 23.24 64.05
CA ILE A 36 -65.91 21.97 64.02
C ILE A 36 -65.96 21.37 62.61
N HIS A 37 -67.14 21.27 62.00
CA HIS A 37 -67.26 20.68 60.67
C HIS A 37 -66.47 21.48 59.65
N THR A 38 -66.62 22.81 59.58
CA THR A 38 -65.89 23.61 58.58
C THR A 38 -64.40 23.63 58.88
N TYR A 39 -63.96 23.84 60.12
CA TYR A 39 -62.55 23.88 60.45
C TYR A 39 -61.88 22.52 60.23
N ILE A 40 -62.44 21.45 60.79
CA ILE A 40 -61.89 20.10 60.62
C ILE A 40 -61.97 19.68 59.16
N HIS A 41 -63.12 19.82 58.50
CA HIS A 41 -63.25 19.40 57.11
C HIS A 41 -62.32 20.21 56.22
N THR A 42 -62.29 21.54 56.31
CA THR A 42 -61.42 22.34 55.43
C THR A 42 -59.96 22.13 55.77
N TYR A 43 -59.56 22.12 57.04
CA TYR A 43 -58.15 21.92 57.42
C TYR A 43 -57.68 20.52 57.05
N ILE A 44 -58.41 19.48 57.42
CA ILE A 44 -58.04 18.10 57.10
C ILE A 44 -58.08 17.89 55.59
N HIS A 45 -59.17 18.29 54.91
CA HIS A 45 -59.27 18.10 53.47
C HIS A 45 -58.18 18.87 52.73
N THR A 46 -57.97 20.15 53.03
CA THR A 46 -56.92 20.94 52.34
C THR A 46 -55.53 20.44 52.70
N TYR A 47 -55.23 20.15 53.96
CA TYR A 47 -53.91 19.66 54.36
C TYR A 47 -53.62 18.29 53.78
N ILE A 48 -54.54 17.33 53.92
CA ILE A 48 -54.37 15.98 53.37
C ILE A 48 -54.32 16.05 51.84
N HIS A 49 -55.26 16.74 51.20
CA HIS A 49 -55.28 16.84 49.74
C HIS A 49 -54.02 17.53 49.23
N THR A 50 -53.62 18.68 49.78
CA THR A 50 -52.41 19.37 49.32
C THR A 50 -51.16 18.57 49.62
N TYR A 51 -51.00 18.02 50.83
CA TYR A 51 -49.82 17.25 51.19
C TYR A 51 -49.71 15.97 50.36
N ILE A 52 -50.78 15.17 50.29
CA ILE A 52 -50.78 13.93 49.51
C ILE A 52 -50.63 14.25 48.03
N HIS A 53 -51.43 15.17 47.48
CA HIS A 53 -51.36 15.49 46.06
C HIS A 53 -50.00 16.07 45.70
N THR A 54 -49.48 17.04 46.44
CA THR A 54 -48.15 17.63 46.13
C THR A 54 -47.05 16.62 46.34
N TYR A 55 -47.02 15.88 47.45
CA TYR A 55 -45.97 14.91 47.71
C TYR A 55 -45.99 13.77 46.69
N ILE A 56 -47.15 13.13 46.47
CA ILE A 56 -47.27 12.05 45.50
C ILE A 56 -47.00 12.55 44.09
N HIS A 57 -47.64 13.64 43.68
CA HIS A 57 -47.44 14.16 42.32
C HIS A 57 -46.00 14.60 42.10
N THR A 58 -45.40 15.37 43.02
CA THR A 58 -44.01 15.81 42.83
C THR A 58 -43.04 14.65 42.94
N TYR A 59 -43.19 13.74 43.90
CA TYR A 59 -42.30 12.60 44.05
C TYR A 59 -42.41 11.65 42.86
N ILE A 60 -43.62 11.24 42.48
CA ILE A 60 -43.82 10.35 41.33
C ILE A 60 -43.37 11.05 40.04
N HIS A 61 -43.79 12.29 39.80
CA HIS A 61 -43.40 12.99 38.58
C HIS A 61 -41.89 13.21 38.52
N THR A 62 -41.26 13.68 39.59
CA THR A 62 -39.80 13.89 39.58
C THR A 62 -39.05 12.58 39.50
N TYR A 63 -39.42 11.55 40.26
CA TYR A 63 -38.75 10.26 40.22
C TYR A 63 -38.92 9.59 38.87
N ILE A 64 -40.14 9.48 38.34
CA ILE A 64 -40.38 8.88 37.02
C ILE A 64 -39.72 9.70 35.93
N HIS A 65 -39.91 11.03 35.92
CA HIS A 65 -39.32 11.87 34.90
C HIS A 65 -37.79 11.82 34.95
N THR A 66 -37.18 11.97 36.12
CA THR A 66 -35.72 11.92 36.24
C THR A 66 -35.20 10.53 35.93
N TYR A 67 -35.78 9.47 36.47
CA TYR A 67 -35.32 8.10 36.23
C TYR A 67 -35.48 7.72 34.76
N ILE A 68 -36.67 7.89 34.18
CA ILE A 68 -36.92 7.55 32.77
C ILE A 68 -36.07 8.44 31.87
N HIS A 69 -36.09 9.76 32.06
CA HIS A 69 -35.33 10.66 31.20
C HIS A 69 -33.83 10.39 31.33
N THR A 70 -33.28 10.30 32.54
CA THR A 70 -31.83 10.05 32.71
C THR A 70 -31.47 8.66 32.22
N TYR A 71 -32.19 7.61 32.59
CA TYR A 71 -31.86 6.25 32.17
C TYR A 71 -31.99 6.09 30.67
N ILE A 72 -33.13 6.47 30.07
CA ILE A 72 -33.33 6.34 28.62
C ILE A 72 -32.37 7.25 27.87
N HIS A 73 -32.25 8.53 28.25
CA HIS A 73 -31.35 9.44 27.55
C HIS A 73 -29.90 8.98 27.68
N THR A 74 -29.42 8.67 28.88
CA THR A 74 -28.03 8.24 29.06
C THR A 74 -27.78 6.89 28.40
N TYR A 75 -28.64 5.89 28.58
CA TYR A 75 -28.46 4.58 27.98
C TYR A 75 -28.51 4.64 26.46
N ILE A 76 -29.55 5.26 25.88
CA ILE A 76 -29.68 5.37 24.43
C ILE A 76 -28.56 6.24 23.87
N HIS A 77 -28.29 7.41 24.45
CA HIS A 77 -27.23 8.28 23.95
C HIS A 77 -25.86 7.60 24.05
N THR A 78 -25.52 7.02 25.20
CA THR A 78 -24.21 6.36 25.36
C THR A 78 -24.11 5.12 24.49
N TYR A 79 -25.13 4.26 24.44
CA TYR A 79 -25.11 3.06 23.62
C TYR A 79 -25.04 3.38 22.13
N ILE A 80 -25.91 4.27 21.63
CA ILE A 80 -25.90 4.67 20.22
C ILE A 80 -24.60 5.40 19.90
N HIS A 81 -24.19 6.38 20.70
CA HIS A 81 -22.95 7.10 20.44
C HIS A 81 -21.74 6.17 20.47
N THR A 82 -21.60 5.32 21.50
CA THR A 82 -20.47 4.40 21.58
C THR A 82 -20.51 3.36 20.48
N TYR A 83 -21.65 2.74 20.20
CA TYR A 83 -21.78 1.72 19.16
C TYR A 83 -21.52 2.33 17.77
N ILE A 84 -22.19 3.43 17.42
CA ILE A 84 -21.99 4.08 16.12
C ILE A 84 -20.56 4.60 16.01
N HIS A 85 -20.05 5.32 17.00
CA HIS A 85 -18.70 5.86 16.94
C HIS A 85 -17.67 4.74 16.86
N THR A 86 -17.74 3.72 17.72
CA THR A 86 -16.77 2.62 17.70
C THR A 86 -16.90 1.81 16.42
N TYR A 87 -18.11 1.43 15.99
CA TYR A 87 -18.31 0.64 14.77
C TYR A 87 -17.86 1.42 13.53
N ILE A 88 -18.32 2.66 13.35
CA ILE A 88 -17.94 3.48 12.19
C ILE A 88 -16.45 3.78 12.23
N HIS A 89 -15.91 4.23 13.37
CA HIS A 89 -14.49 4.54 13.47
C HIS A 89 -13.64 3.29 13.21
N THR A 90 -13.93 2.17 13.87
CA THR A 90 -13.16 0.94 13.67
C THR A 90 -13.32 0.41 12.27
N TYR A 91 -14.52 0.35 11.71
CA TYR A 91 -14.74 -0.13 10.34
C TYR A 91 -14.06 0.76 9.30
N ILE A 92 -14.29 2.08 9.37
CA ILE A 92 -13.68 3.02 8.43
C ILE A 92 -12.16 3.02 8.60
N HIS A 93 -11.65 3.14 9.82
CA HIS A 93 -10.21 3.16 10.06
C HIS A 93 -9.57 1.85 9.62
N THR A 94 -10.10 0.69 10.03
CA THR A 94 -9.53 -0.59 9.61
C THR A 94 -9.64 -0.77 8.12
N TYR A 95 -10.81 -0.62 7.51
CA TYR A 95 -11.00 -0.80 6.08
C TYR A 95 -10.12 0.14 5.26
N ILE A 96 -10.16 1.45 5.54
CA ILE A 96 -9.36 2.43 4.80
C ILE A 96 -7.87 2.18 5.03
N HIS A 97 -7.44 2.02 6.29
CA HIS A 97 -6.03 1.80 6.59
C HIS A 97 -5.55 0.50 5.95
N THR A 98 -6.26 -0.61 6.12
CA THR A 98 -5.86 -1.88 5.52
C THR A 98 -5.88 -1.78 4.01
N TYR A 99 -6.96 -1.29 3.40
CA TYR A 99 -7.08 -1.23 1.94
C TYR A 99 -6.02 -0.33 1.33
N ILE A 100 -5.85 0.90 1.83
CA ILE A 100 -4.85 1.84 1.33
C ILE A 100 -3.46 1.30 1.59
N HIS A 101 -3.15 0.86 2.81
CA HIS A 101 -1.83 0.34 3.14
C HIS A 101 -1.51 -0.89 2.29
N THR A 102 -2.40 -1.89 2.21
CA THR A 102 -2.15 -3.08 1.40
C THR A 102 -2.06 -2.70 -0.07
N TYR A 103 -3.00 -1.94 -0.61
CA TYR A 103 -3.01 -1.61 -2.04
C TYR A 103 -1.77 -0.80 -2.44
N ILE A 104 -1.47 0.28 -1.71
CA ILE A 104 -0.30 1.12 -1.99
C ILE A 104 0.98 0.32 -1.77
N HIS A 105 1.12 -0.37 -0.63
CA HIS A 105 2.32 -1.14 -0.35
C HIS A 105 2.51 -2.23 -1.39
N THR A 106 1.50 -3.06 -1.67
CA THR A 106 1.62 -4.12 -2.66
C THR A 106 1.86 -3.53 -4.03
N TYR A 107 1.07 -2.56 -4.49
CA TYR A 107 1.21 -2.01 -5.83
C TYR A 107 2.56 -1.34 -6.03
N ILE A 108 2.97 -0.45 -5.13
CA ILE A 108 4.25 0.25 -5.22
C ILE A 108 5.39 -0.76 -5.08
N HIS A 109 5.37 -1.62 -4.06
CA HIS A 109 6.44 -2.59 -3.87
C HIS A 109 6.54 -3.53 -5.07
N THR A 110 5.44 -4.14 -5.52
CA THR A 110 5.48 -5.04 -6.67
C THR A 110 5.89 -4.29 -7.92
N TYR A 111 5.27 -3.15 -8.23
CA TYR A 111 5.57 -2.42 -9.46
C TYR A 111 7.01 -1.93 -9.49
N ILE A 112 7.48 -1.26 -8.43
CA ILE A 112 8.86 -0.78 -8.35
C ILE A 112 9.83 -1.94 -8.34
N HIS A 113 9.61 -2.95 -7.50
CA HIS A 113 10.50 -4.10 -7.43
C HIS A 113 10.56 -4.83 -8.77
N THR A 114 9.41 -5.18 -9.36
CA THR A 114 9.40 -5.86 -10.66
C THR A 114 10.00 -4.98 -11.72
N TYR A 115 9.59 -3.72 -11.85
CA TYR A 115 10.09 -2.84 -12.91
C TYR A 115 11.59 -2.61 -12.79
N ILE A 116 12.08 -2.21 -11.61
CA ILE A 116 13.50 -1.97 -11.38
C ILE A 116 14.28 -3.27 -11.55
N HIS A 117 13.87 -4.35 -10.90
CA HIS A 117 14.57 -5.62 -11.00
C HIS A 117 14.60 -6.13 -12.44
N THR A 118 13.46 -6.18 -13.13
CA THR A 118 13.42 -6.65 -14.52
C THR A 118 14.22 -5.71 -15.41
N TYR A 119 13.98 -4.40 -15.35
CA TYR A 119 14.64 -3.44 -16.24
C TYR A 119 16.15 -3.45 -16.03
N ILE A 120 16.62 -3.30 -14.78
CA ILE A 120 18.05 -3.30 -14.47
C ILE A 120 18.65 -4.65 -14.80
N HIS A 121 18.05 -5.76 -14.37
CA HIS A 121 18.60 -7.08 -14.64
C HIS A 121 18.64 -7.35 -16.14
N THR A 122 17.56 -7.13 -16.88
CA THR A 122 17.56 -7.36 -18.33
C THR A 122 18.49 -6.41 -19.03
N TYR A 123 18.49 -5.11 -18.71
CA TYR A 123 19.34 -4.13 -19.39
C TYR A 123 20.81 -4.41 -19.11
N ILE A 124 21.21 -4.55 -17.85
CA ILE A 124 22.60 -4.82 -17.49
C ILE A 124 23.02 -6.18 -18.03
N HIS A 125 22.24 -7.23 -17.81
CA HIS A 125 22.60 -8.57 -18.29
C HIS A 125 22.70 -8.58 -19.81
N THR A 126 21.69 -8.09 -20.53
CA THR A 126 21.73 -8.10 -22.01
C THR A 126 22.82 -7.19 -22.53
N TYR A 127 22.94 -5.95 -22.05
CA TYR A 127 23.94 -5.01 -22.54
C TYR A 127 25.36 -5.49 -22.25
N ILE A 128 25.66 -5.87 -21.00
CA ILE A 128 26.99 -6.35 -20.64
C ILE A 128 27.29 -7.67 -21.34
N HIS A 129 26.38 -8.64 -21.30
CA HIS A 129 26.60 -9.93 -21.95
C HIS A 129 26.78 -9.75 -23.46
N THR A 130 25.89 -9.02 -24.14
CA THR A 130 26.00 -8.82 -25.59
C THR A 130 27.23 -7.99 -25.92
N TYR A 131 27.50 -6.88 -25.25
CA TYR A 131 28.65 -6.04 -25.54
C TYR A 131 29.96 -6.77 -25.28
N ILE A 132 30.14 -7.38 -24.10
CA ILE A 132 31.36 -8.11 -23.77
C ILE A 132 31.50 -9.32 -24.70
N HIS A 133 30.46 -10.14 -24.84
CA HIS A 133 30.54 -11.32 -25.69
C HIS A 133 30.81 -10.94 -27.13
N THR A 134 30.06 -10.02 -27.72
CA THR A 134 30.26 -9.62 -29.12
C THR A 134 31.59 -8.93 -29.31
N TYR A 135 31.97 -7.95 -28.47
CA TYR A 135 33.23 -7.23 -28.61
C TYR A 135 34.42 -8.16 -28.42
N ILE A 136 34.48 -8.91 -27.32
CA ILE A 136 35.60 -9.82 -27.05
C ILE A 136 35.64 -10.92 -28.11
N HIS A 137 34.51 -11.58 -28.39
CA HIS A 137 34.50 -12.66 -29.39
C HIS A 137 34.89 -12.13 -30.76
N THR A 138 34.28 -11.04 -31.24
CA THR A 138 34.60 -10.50 -32.57
C THR A 138 36.01 -9.95 -32.62
N TYR A 139 36.45 -9.14 -31.66
CA TYR A 139 37.78 -8.56 -31.65
C TYR A 139 38.86 -9.63 -31.53
N ILE A 140 38.76 -10.54 -30.56
CA ILE A 140 39.74 -11.61 -30.38
C ILE A 140 39.72 -12.54 -31.58
N HIS A 141 38.54 -13.01 -32.02
CA HIS A 141 38.45 -13.90 -33.16
C HIS A 141 39.00 -13.23 -34.42
N THR A 142 38.60 -12.00 -34.73
CA THR A 142 39.08 -11.30 -35.93
C THR A 142 40.55 -10.96 -35.83
N CYS A 143 41.06 -10.41 -34.72
CA CYS A 143 42.48 -10.09 -34.57
C CYS A 143 43.35 -11.33 -34.61
N ILE A 144 43.00 -12.39 -33.87
CA ILE A 144 43.77 -13.64 -33.88
C ILE A 144 43.67 -14.30 -35.25
N HIS A 145 42.47 -14.44 -35.81
CA HIS A 145 42.30 -15.06 -37.12
C HIS A 145 43.03 -14.26 -38.21
N THR A 146 42.84 -12.95 -38.28
CA THR A 146 43.53 -12.11 -39.27
C THR A 146 45.03 -12.12 -39.03
N TYR A 147 45.52 -11.95 -37.82
CA TYR A 147 46.96 -11.95 -37.55
C TYR A 147 47.59 -13.30 -37.87
N ILE A 148 47.06 -14.40 -37.32
CA ILE A 148 47.59 -15.74 -37.58
C ILE A 148 47.45 -16.09 -39.05
N HIS A 149 46.27 -15.93 -39.65
CA HIS A 149 46.06 -16.25 -41.05
C HIS A 149 46.94 -15.40 -41.95
N THR A 150 46.91 -14.07 -41.83
CA THR A 150 47.72 -13.21 -42.69
C THR A 150 49.20 -13.40 -42.43
N TYR A 151 49.68 -13.39 -41.18
CA TYR A 151 51.09 -13.54 -40.90
C TYR A 151 51.60 -14.91 -41.31
N ILE A 152 50.98 -16.01 -40.87
CA ILE A 152 51.44 -17.35 -41.21
C ILE A 152 51.27 -17.60 -42.71
N HIS A 153 50.10 -17.33 -43.28
CA HIS A 153 49.90 -17.57 -44.70
C HIS A 153 50.82 -16.71 -45.54
N THR A 154 50.89 -15.39 -45.32
CA THR A 154 51.77 -14.53 -46.14
C THR A 154 53.23 -14.84 -45.90
N TYR A 155 53.69 -14.98 -44.65
CA TYR A 155 55.09 -15.26 -44.38
C TYR A 155 55.51 -16.61 -44.91
N ILE A 156 54.78 -17.69 -44.59
CA ILE A 156 55.13 -19.03 -45.07
C ILE A 156 54.98 -19.09 -46.59
N HIS A 157 53.86 -18.64 -47.16
CA HIS A 157 53.67 -18.68 -48.60
C HIS A 157 54.72 -17.84 -49.31
N THR A 158 54.93 -16.58 -48.92
CA THR A 158 55.92 -15.73 -49.61
C THR A 158 57.33 -16.23 -49.37
N TYR A 159 57.72 -16.61 -48.16
CA TYR A 159 59.07 -17.10 -47.89
C TYR A 159 59.34 -18.41 -48.62
N ILE A 160 58.47 -19.41 -48.48
CA ILE A 160 58.65 -20.70 -49.17
C ILE A 160 58.58 -20.50 -50.68
N HIS A 161 57.55 -19.81 -51.19
CA HIS A 161 57.41 -19.59 -52.62
C HIS A 161 58.60 -18.82 -53.17
N THR A 162 58.97 -17.67 -52.57
CA THR A 162 60.09 -16.86 -53.07
C THR A 162 61.41 -17.59 -52.90
N TYR A 163 61.69 -18.21 -51.75
CA TYR A 163 62.95 -18.92 -51.54
C TYR A 163 63.08 -20.11 -52.47
N ILE A 164 62.08 -21.00 -52.50
CA ILE A 164 62.12 -22.19 -53.37
C ILE A 164 62.13 -21.76 -54.83
N HIS A 165 61.21 -20.89 -55.25
CA HIS A 165 61.15 -20.44 -56.63
C HIS A 165 62.43 -19.74 -57.04
N THR A 166 62.90 -18.74 -56.30
CA THR A 166 64.12 -18.01 -56.66
C THR A 166 65.35 -18.90 -56.58
N TYR A 167 65.53 -19.70 -55.52
CA TYR A 167 66.69 -20.56 -55.38
C TYR A 167 66.72 -21.64 -56.46
N ILE A 168 65.64 -22.39 -56.65
CA ILE A 168 65.58 -23.44 -57.66
C ILE A 168 65.66 -22.82 -59.06
N HIS A 169 64.87 -21.80 -59.36
CA HIS A 169 64.88 -21.16 -60.68
C HIS A 169 66.25 -20.57 -60.95
N THR A 170 66.83 -19.76 -60.06
CA THR A 170 68.14 -19.15 -60.30
C THR A 170 69.23 -20.21 -60.34
N TYR A 171 69.26 -21.18 -59.44
CA TYR A 171 70.29 -22.23 -59.45
C TYR A 171 70.20 -23.08 -60.70
N ILE A 172 69.02 -23.62 -61.04
CA ILE A 172 68.84 -24.44 -62.24
C ILE A 172 69.08 -23.60 -63.49
N HIS A 173 68.46 -22.43 -63.61
CA HIS A 173 68.64 -21.58 -64.78
C HIS A 173 70.09 -21.15 -64.94
N THR A 174 70.73 -20.62 -63.90
CA THR A 174 72.14 -20.18 -64.01
C THR A 174 73.06 -21.36 -64.22
N TYR A 175 72.91 -22.48 -63.50
CA TYR A 175 73.77 -23.64 -63.67
C TYR A 175 73.61 -24.25 -65.06
N ILE A 176 72.38 -24.53 -65.50
CA ILE A 176 72.14 -25.11 -66.83
C ILE A 176 72.53 -24.11 -67.91
N HIS A 177 72.11 -22.86 -67.82
CA HIS A 177 72.45 -21.85 -68.83
C HIS A 177 73.95 -21.64 -68.89
N THR A 178 74.64 -21.40 -67.77
CA THR A 178 76.09 -21.19 -67.78
C THR A 178 76.83 -22.44 -68.20
N TYR A 179 76.46 -23.63 -67.71
CA TYR A 179 77.12 -24.87 -68.09
C TYR A 179 76.92 -25.17 -69.57
N ILE A 180 75.69 -25.17 -70.08
CA ILE A 180 75.41 -25.42 -71.50
C ILE A 180 76.02 -24.33 -72.36
N HIS A 181 75.80 -23.05 -72.04
CA HIS A 181 76.34 -21.94 -72.82
C HIS A 181 77.86 -21.98 -72.83
N THR A 182 78.53 -22.06 -71.67
CA THR A 182 79.99 -22.09 -71.64
C THR A 182 80.54 -23.36 -72.26
N TYR A 183 80.00 -24.53 -71.96
CA TYR A 183 80.49 -25.78 -72.53
C TYR A 183 80.30 -25.81 -74.05
N ILE A 184 79.10 -25.54 -74.57
CA ILE A 184 78.84 -25.54 -76.00
C ILE A 184 79.60 -24.40 -76.69
N HIS A 185 79.54 -23.17 -76.16
CA HIS A 185 80.24 -22.04 -76.76
C HIS A 185 81.74 -22.27 -76.76
N THR A 186 82.35 -22.62 -75.62
CA THR A 186 83.80 -22.87 -75.59
C THR A 186 84.18 -24.08 -76.41
N TYR A 187 83.45 -25.20 -76.35
CA TYR A 187 83.77 -26.38 -77.14
C TYR A 187 83.63 -26.11 -78.63
N ILE A 188 82.51 -25.57 -79.10
CA ILE A 188 82.30 -25.25 -80.52
C ILE A 188 83.26 -24.14 -80.97
N HIS A 189 83.40 -23.05 -80.22
CA HIS A 189 84.29 -21.96 -80.59
C HIS A 189 85.74 -22.43 -80.63
N THR A 190 86.23 -23.12 -79.60
CA THR A 190 87.61 -23.62 -79.60
C THR A 190 87.81 -24.70 -80.65
N TYR A 191 86.89 -25.65 -80.82
CA TYR A 191 87.02 -26.70 -81.83
C TYR A 191 86.98 -26.13 -83.24
N ILE A 192 86.00 -25.28 -83.57
CA ILE A 192 85.92 -24.64 -84.90
C ILE A 192 87.09 -23.68 -85.10
N HIS A 193 87.43 -22.83 -84.13
CA HIS A 193 88.54 -21.89 -84.26
C HIS A 193 89.86 -22.64 -84.41
N THR A 194 90.15 -23.64 -83.59
CA THR A 194 91.39 -24.42 -83.71
C THR A 194 91.39 -25.24 -84.99
N TYR A 195 90.29 -25.89 -85.38
CA TYR A 195 90.23 -26.68 -86.60
C TYR A 195 90.36 -25.81 -87.86
N ILE A 196 89.62 -24.70 -87.95
CA ILE A 196 89.72 -23.76 -89.07
C ILE A 196 91.07 -23.06 -89.08
N TYR A 197 91.57 -22.58 -87.93
CA TYR A 197 92.87 -21.90 -87.88
C TYR A 197 94.01 -22.87 -88.21
N THR A 198 94.01 -24.09 -87.69
CA THR A 198 95.03 -25.09 -88.04
C THR A 198 94.90 -25.54 -89.49
N TYR A 199 93.68 -25.74 -90.00
CA TYR A 199 93.44 -26.09 -91.41
C TYR A 199 93.87 -24.97 -92.37
N ILE A 200 93.50 -23.71 -92.12
CA ILE A 200 93.91 -22.56 -92.94
C ILE A 200 95.41 -22.33 -92.83
N TYR A 201 95.97 -22.37 -91.62
CA TYR A 201 97.42 -22.24 -91.42
C TYR A 201 98.18 -23.33 -92.19
N PHE A 202 97.71 -24.59 -92.12
CA PHE A 202 98.27 -25.71 -92.86
C PHE A 202 98.14 -25.54 -94.39
N VAL A 203 97.01 -25.06 -94.89
CA VAL A 203 96.74 -24.87 -96.33
C VAL A 203 97.47 -23.64 -96.92
N VAL A 204 97.71 -22.59 -96.14
CA VAL A 204 98.36 -21.34 -96.60
C VAL A 204 99.89 -21.41 -96.50
N HIS A 205 100.43 -22.19 -95.58
CA HIS A 205 101.88 -22.39 -95.42
C HIS A 205 102.44 -23.59 -96.20
N GLN A 206 101.71 -24.10 -97.19
CA GLN A 206 102.15 -25.14 -98.11
C GLN A 206 102.18 -24.63 -99.55
#